data_AF-A0A9W3A355-F1
#
_entry.id   AF-A0A9W3A355-F1
#
_cell.length_a   1.000
_cell.length_b   1.000
_cell.length_c   1.000
_cell.angle_alpha   90.00
_cell.angle_beta   90.00
_cell.angle_gamma   90.00
#
_symmetry.space_group_name_H-M   'P 1'
#
loop_
_entity.id
_entity.type
_entity.pdbx_description
1 polymer ?
#
loop_
_entity_poly.entity_id
_entity_poly.type
_entity_poly.pdbx_seq_one_letter_code
_entity_poly.pdbx_strand_id
1 'polypeptide(L)'
;MAAKYTISKNIRRVYNLTEHVAYDIDLKTGSCEKVPMKQSEVIARCLPSSARQYSPNDSFVGYGQYSLPMQAFEVDLAEGGLARVAFTVSEPAFILASQLTGFSSERIESYFYFDSSMTASPDFFVLPPSCP
;
A
#
# COMPACT_ATOMS: atom_id res chain seq x y z
N MET A 1 -6.70 -15.50 2.52
CA MET A 1 -5.30 -15.01 2.47
C MET A 1 -5.30 -13.69 1.72
N ALA A 2 -4.97 -12.59 2.39
CA ALA A 2 -4.89 -11.27 1.77
C ALA A 2 -3.41 -10.99 1.52
N ALA A 3 -2.98 -10.96 0.26
CA ALA A 3 -1.59 -10.71 -0.11
C ALA A 3 -1.49 -9.49 -1.05
N LYS A 4 -0.36 -8.79 -0.98
CA LYS A 4 0.04 -7.65 -1.84
C LYS A 4 1.39 -8.03 -2.48
N TYR A 5 1.73 -7.44 -3.63
CA TYR A 5 3.09 -7.55 -4.17
C TYR A 5 3.54 -6.25 -4.84
N THR A 6 4.84 -6.03 -4.93
CA THR A 6 5.45 -4.90 -5.65
C THR A 6 6.66 -5.38 -6.41
N ILE A 7 6.80 -4.98 -7.68
CA ILE A 7 7.94 -5.32 -8.53
C ILE A 7 8.75 -4.05 -8.77
N SER A 8 9.96 -3.98 -8.23
CA SER A 8 11.01 -3.08 -8.75
C SER A 8 11.90 -3.91 -9.68
N LYS A 9 12.68 -3.28 -10.58
CA LYS A 9 13.31 -3.93 -11.76
C LYS A 9 13.97 -5.32 -11.55
N ASN A 10 14.36 -5.71 -10.33
CA ASN A 10 14.81 -7.08 -10.02
C ASN A 10 14.27 -7.69 -8.72
N ILE A 11 13.41 -7.01 -7.95
CA ILE A 11 12.91 -7.50 -6.66
C ILE A 11 11.38 -7.61 -6.73
N ARG A 12 10.86 -8.81 -6.43
CA ARG A 12 9.45 -9.05 -6.14
C ARG A 12 9.27 -9.14 -4.63
N ARG A 13 8.61 -8.15 -4.04
CA ARG A 13 8.22 -8.20 -2.63
C ARG A 13 6.84 -8.87 -2.50
N VAL A 14 6.71 -9.88 -1.63
CA VAL A 14 5.44 -10.57 -1.32
C VAL A 14 5.12 -10.38 0.17
N TYR A 15 3.90 -9.93 0.49
CA TYR A 15 3.49 -9.67 1.88
C TYR A 15 2.65 -10.80 2.47
N ASN A 16 3.04 -11.30 3.65
CA ASN A 16 2.21 -12.15 4.50
C ASN A 16 1.59 -11.29 5.62
N LEU A 17 0.36 -10.85 5.39
CA LEU A 17 -0.36 -9.96 6.32
C LEU A 17 -0.76 -10.64 7.63
N THR A 18 -0.75 -11.97 7.71
CA THR A 18 -1.10 -12.70 8.95
C THR A 18 0.07 -12.66 9.93
N GLU A 19 1.27 -12.94 9.42
CA GLU A 19 2.51 -12.93 10.20
C GLU A 19 3.15 -11.54 10.30
N HIS A 20 2.62 -10.55 9.59
CA HIS A 20 3.19 -9.20 9.49
C HIS A 20 4.64 -9.19 9.01
N VAL A 21 4.93 -10.00 7.99
CA VAL A 21 6.25 -10.14 7.35
C VAL A 21 6.17 -9.96 5.84
N ALA A 22 7.25 -9.49 5.25
CA ALA A 22 7.42 -9.38 3.81
C ALA A 22 8.62 -10.23 3.35
N TYR A 23 8.52 -10.74 2.12
CA TYR A 23 9.53 -11.55 1.46
C TYR A 23 10.06 -10.80 0.26
N ASP A 24 11.34 -10.42 0.28
CA ASP A 24 12.03 -9.82 -0.85
C ASP A 24 12.70 -10.89 -1.69
N ILE A 25 12.18 -11.09 -2.89
CA ILE A 25 12.63 -12.14 -3.80
C ILE A 25 13.40 -11.48 -4.95
N ASP A 26 14.70 -11.76 -5.03
CA ASP A 26 15.51 -11.37 -6.18
C ASP A 26 15.17 -12.27 -7.36
N LEU A 27 14.63 -11.66 -8.42
CA LEU A 27 14.18 -12.35 -9.62
C LEU A 27 15.33 -12.84 -10.51
N LYS A 28 16.56 -12.33 -10.30
CA LYS A 28 17.76 -12.77 -11.04
C LYS A 28 18.43 -13.96 -10.37
N THR A 29 18.57 -13.93 -9.05
CA THR A 29 19.32 -14.95 -8.30
C THR A 29 18.41 -15.99 -7.67
N GLY A 30 17.11 -15.70 -7.52
CA GLY A 30 16.18 -16.52 -6.75
C GLY A 30 16.38 -16.46 -5.25
N SER A 31 17.27 -15.58 -4.75
CA SER A 31 17.48 -15.38 -3.31
C SER A 31 16.27 -14.71 -2.68
N CYS A 32 16.02 -15.04 -1.42
CA CYS A 32 14.86 -14.56 -0.69
C CYS A 32 15.25 -14.10 0.72
N GLU A 33 14.79 -12.92 1.11
CA GLU A 33 14.97 -12.36 2.44
C GLU A 33 13.60 -12.14 3.12
N LYS A 34 13.48 -12.58 4.38
CA LYS A 34 12.30 -12.33 5.22
C LYS A 34 12.55 -11.09 6.08
N VAL A 35 11.74 -10.06 5.90
CA VAL A 35 11.84 -8.78 6.62
C VAL A 35 10.54 -8.47 7.36
N PRO A 36 10.59 -7.78 8.52
CA PRO A 36 9.37 -7.32 9.18
C PRO A 36 8.64 -6.31 8.30
N MET A 37 7.31 -6.39 8.25
CA MET A 37 6.52 -5.37 7.55
C MET A 37 6.61 -4.04 8.29
N LYS A 38 6.70 -2.95 7.53
CA LYS A 38 6.46 -1.62 8.09
C LYS A 38 4.97 -1.47 8.36
N GLN A 39 4.60 -0.79 9.45
CA GLN A 39 3.18 -0.49 9.75
C GLN A 39 2.46 0.20 8.59
N SER A 40 3.20 1.01 7.85
CA SER A 40 2.72 1.68 6.66
C SER A 40 2.26 0.77 5.53
N GLU A 41 2.88 -0.40 5.39
CA GLU A 41 2.57 -1.36 4.32
C GLU A 41 1.23 -2.08 4.60
N VAL A 42 0.80 -2.11 5.86
CA VAL A 42 -0.45 -2.74 6.32
C VAL A 42 -1.69 -1.89 5.97
N ILE A 43 -1.59 -0.57 6.02
CA ILE A 43 -2.74 0.35 5.83
C ILE A 43 -3.21 0.44 4.37
N ALA A 44 -2.39 0.00 3.43
CA ALA A 44 -2.63 0.12 1.99
C ALA A 44 -3.66 -0.87 1.41
N ARG A 45 -4.58 -1.44 2.19
CA ARG A 45 -5.64 -2.33 1.66
C ARG A 45 -7.00 -2.07 2.27
N CYS A 46 -7.05 -1.92 3.59
CA CYS A 46 -8.26 -1.56 4.31
C CYS A 46 -7.89 -0.49 5.33
N LEU A 47 -8.63 0.60 5.32
CA LEU A 47 -8.52 1.59 6.39
C LEU A 47 -9.02 0.96 7.70
N PRO A 48 -8.30 1.15 8.82
CA PRO A 48 -8.81 0.75 10.13
C PRO A 48 -10.03 1.60 10.51
N SER A 49 -10.83 1.12 11.46
CA SER A 49 -11.97 1.87 12.00
C SER A 49 -11.58 3.19 12.68
N SER A 50 -10.31 3.35 13.06
CA SER A 50 -9.75 4.59 13.60
C SER A 50 -9.44 5.64 12.53
N ALA A 51 -9.56 5.32 11.24
CA ALA A 51 -9.28 6.25 10.15
C ALA A 51 -10.25 7.44 10.18
N ARG A 52 -9.70 8.64 10.02
CA ARG A 52 -10.45 9.90 10.04
C ARG A 52 -10.40 10.53 8.68
N GLN A 53 -11.50 11.14 8.25
CA GLN A 53 -11.51 11.86 7.00
C GLN A 53 -10.59 13.09 7.09
N TYR A 54 -9.64 13.18 6.15
CA TYR A 54 -8.66 14.26 6.08
C TYR A 54 -9.01 15.30 5.00
N SER A 55 -9.59 14.85 3.87
CA SER A 55 -9.98 15.76 2.78
C SER A 55 -11.41 16.28 2.91
N PRO A 56 -11.75 17.43 2.29
CA PRO A 56 -13.13 17.83 2.08
C PRO A 56 -13.95 16.76 1.33
N ASN A 57 -15.27 16.77 1.47
CA ASN A 57 -16.18 15.85 0.78
C ASN A 57 -16.08 15.95 -0.75
N ASP A 58 -15.87 17.16 -1.28
CA ASP A 58 -15.83 17.45 -2.71
C ASP A 58 -14.38 17.54 -3.22
N SER A 59 -13.61 16.46 -3.06
CA SER A 59 -12.22 16.38 -3.52
C SER A 59 -12.12 15.62 -4.84
N PHE A 60 -11.31 16.12 -5.78
CA PHE A 60 -11.14 15.52 -7.11
C PHE A 60 -9.68 15.54 -7.55
N VAL A 61 -9.28 14.55 -8.34
CA VAL A 61 -8.05 14.56 -9.14
C VAL A 61 -8.41 14.92 -10.59
N GLY A 62 -7.68 15.83 -11.22
CA GLY A 62 -7.96 16.26 -12.60
C GLY A 62 -8.88 17.47 -12.68
N TYR A 63 -9.48 17.70 -13.86
CA TYR A 63 -10.27 18.91 -14.14
C TYR A 63 -11.41 18.66 -15.13
N GLY A 64 -12.55 19.33 -14.90
CA GLY A 64 -13.72 19.27 -15.77
C GLY A 64 -14.27 17.85 -15.93
N GLN A 65 -14.54 17.44 -17.18
CA GLN A 65 -15.04 16.10 -17.52
C GLN A 65 -14.04 14.96 -17.25
N TYR A 66 -12.76 15.29 -16.98
CA TYR A 66 -11.72 14.32 -16.62
C TYR A 66 -11.39 14.35 -15.13
N SER A 67 -12.34 14.82 -14.31
CA SER A 67 -12.21 14.79 -12.86
C SER A 67 -12.54 13.39 -12.33
N LEU A 68 -11.73 12.92 -11.39
CA LEU A 68 -11.90 11.69 -10.66
C LEU A 68 -12.21 12.03 -9.19
N PRO A 69 -13.45 11.81 -8.72
CA PRO A 69 -13.81 12.01 -7.32
C PRO A 69 -12.95 11.15 -6.39
N MET A 70 -12.45 11.75 -5.31
CA MET A 70 -11.59 11.09 -4.33
C MET A 70 -11.94 11.47 -2.89
N GLN A 71 -11.59 10.59 -1.96
CA GLN A 71 -11.67 10.83 -0.52
C GLN A 71 -10.34 10.42 0.12
N ALA A 72 -9.76 11.31 0.93
CA ALA A 72 -8.55 11.03 1.69
C ALA A 72 -8.84 10.88 3.18
N PHE A 73 -8.12 9.95 3.79
CA PHE A 73 -8.21 9.62 5.21
C PHE A 73 -6.83 9.67 5.85
N GLU A 74 -6.78 10.00 7.13
CA GLU A 74 -5.62 9.91 7.97
C GLU A 74 -5.77 8.81 9.03
N VAL A 75 -4.66 8.19 9.39
CA VAL A 75 -4.57 7.12 10.37
C VAL A 75 -3.33 7.35 11.22
N ASP A 76 -3.51 7.45 12.53
CA ASP A 76 -2.41 7.47 13.48
C ASP A 76 -1.73 6.09 13.50
N LEU A 77 -0.41 6.09 13.36
CA LEU A 77 0.45 4.93 13.50
C LEU A 77 1.03 4.87 14.92
N ALA A 78 1.60 3.72 15.28
CA ALA A 78 2.35 3.64 16.52
C ALA A 78 3.57 4.58 16.47
N GLU A 79 4.11 4.88 17.65
CA GLU A 79 5.36 5.66 17.79
C GLU A 79 5.30 7.07 17.18
N GLY A 80 4.09 7.64 17.03
CA GLY A 80 3.88 9.00 16.55
C GLY A 80 3.79 9.17 15.03
N GLY A 81 3.84 8.07 14.27
CA GLY A 81 3.67 8.12 12.83
C GLY A 81 2.24 8.47 12.40
N LEU A 82 2.08 8.94 11.17
CA LEU A 82 0.80 9.27 10.54
C LEU A 82 0.80 8.78 9.10
N ALA A 83 -0.21 8.00 8.74
CA ALA A 83 -0.48 7.60 7.35
C ALA A 83 -1.64 8.43 6.80
N ARG A 84 -1.50 8.92 5.57
CA ARG A 84 -2.58 9.51 4.78
C ARG A 84 -2.80 8.67 3.54
N VAL A 85 -4.03 8.31 3.25
CA VAL A 85 -4.37 7.47 2.09
C VAL A 85 -5.57 8.05 1.37
N ALA A 86 -5.44 8.23 0.05
CA ALA A 86 -6.48 8.70 -0.84
C ALA A 86 -7.07 7.54 -1.64
N PHE A 87 -8.39 7.50 -1.74
CA PHE A 87 -9.16 6.52 -2.49
C PHE A 87 -10.05 7.21 -3.52
N THR A 88 -10.44 6.49 -4.58
CA THR A 88 -11.53 6.90 -5.47
C THR A 88 -12.86 6.80 -4.74
N VAL A 89 -13.79 7.72 -5.03
CA VAL A 89 -15.19 7.60 -4.61
C VAL A 89 -15.93 6.78 -5.67
N SER A 90 -15.71 5.46 -5.65
CA SER A 90 -16.29 4.49 -6.58
C SER A 90 -16.54 3.15 -5.89
N GLU A 91 -17.31 2.27 -6.51
CA GLU A 91 -17.46 0.87 -6.09
C GLU A 91 -16.92 -0.07 -7.18
N PRO A 92 -15.82 -0.81 -6.92
CA PRO A 92 -14.99 -0.75 -5.71
C PRO A 92 -14.17 0.54 -5.60
N ALA A 93 -13.75 0.88 -4.39
CA ALA A 93 -12.83 1.99 -4.14
C ALA A 93 -11.38 1.54 -4.39
N PHE A 94 -10.64 2.33 -5.17
CA PHE A 94 -9.23 2.08 -5.48
C PHE A 94 -8.34 3.10 -4.78
N ILE A 95 -7.17 2.67 -4.33
CA ILE A 95 -6.17 3.56 -3.74
C ILE A 95 -5.54 4.39 -4.86
N LEU A 96 -5.42 5.69 -4.64
CA LEU A 96 -4.78 6.65 -5.55
C LEU A 96 -3.36 6.99 -5.09
N ALA A 97 -3.22 7.31 -3.80
CA ALA A 97 -1.96 7.70 -3.21
C ALA A 97 -1.93 7.35 -1.73
N SER A 98 -0.73 7.10 -1.21
CA SER A 98 -0.49 6.98 0.23
C SER A 98 0.78 7.73 0.62
N GLN A 99 0.71 8.48 1.71
CA GLN A 99 1.83 9.21 2.29
C GLN A 99 2.03 8.79 3.75
N LEU A 100 3.28 8.68 4.16
CA LEU A 100 3.69 8.35 5.52
C LEU A 100 4.55 9.48 6.07
N THR A 101 4.22 9.94 7.26
CA THR A 101 4.87 11.05 7.95
C THR A 101 5.01 10.73 9.44
N GLY A 102 5.80 11.49 10.20
CA GLY A 102 5.74 11.46 11.67
C GLY A 102 6.59 10.40 12.39
N PHE A 103 7.51 9.71 11.71
CA PHE A 103 8.53 8.91 12.40
C PHE A 103 9.68 9.81 12.86
N SER A 104 10.42 9.41 13.91
CA SER A 104 11.59 10.15 14.45
C SER A 104 12.70 10.44 13.43
N SER A 105 12.62 9.84 12.25
CA SER A 105 13.38 10.21 11.06
C SER A 105 12.45 10.95 10.10
N GLU A 106 12.82 12.16 9.69
CA GLU A 106 12.03 13.10 8.85
C GLU A 106 11.64 12.58 7.44
N ARG A 107 11.73 11.27 7.20
CA ARG A 107 11.51 10.68 5.89
C ARG A 107 10.02 10.55 5.61
N ILE A 108 9.53 11.45 4.77
CA ILE A 108 8.22 11.34 4.14
C ILE A 108 8.31 10.31 3.02
N GLU A 109 7.60 9.18 3.15
CA GLU A 109 7.48 8.18 2.08
C GLU A 109 6.14 8.39 1.37
N SER A 110 6.15 8.57 0.05
CA SER A 110 4.95 8.80 -0.76
C SER A 110 4.87 7.79 -1.90
N TYR A 111 3.69 7.22 -2.09
CA TYR A 111 3.40 6.20 -3.10
C TYR A 111 2.20 6.65 -3.93
N PHE A 112 2.31 6.50 -5.25
CA PHE A 112 1.22 6.72 -6.19
C PHE A 112 0.88 5.40 -6.86
N TYR A 113 -0.42 5.14 -6.99
CA TYR A 113 -0.94 3.89 -7.53
C TYR A 113 -1.64 4.16 -8.86
N PHE A 114 -1.28 3.39 -9.86
CA PHE A 114 -1.81 3.48 -11.23
C PHE A 114 -2.20 2.08 -11.70
N ASP A 115 -3.02 2.00 -12.75
CA ASP A 115 -3.43 0.75 -13.40
C ASP A 115 -3.93 -0.34 -12.43
N SER A 116 -4.67 0.08 -11.39
CA SER A 116 -5.18 -0.83 -10.37
C SER A 116 -6.25 -1.77 -10.92
N SER A 117 -6.14 -3.05 -10.60
CA SER A 117 -7.11 -4.08 -10.96
C SER A 117 -7.76 -4.69 -9.72
N MET A 118 -9.01 -5.17 -9.85
CA MET A 118 -9.70 -5.88 -8.76
C MET A 118 -9.06 -7.22 -8.41
N THR A 119 -8.36 -7.83 -9.38
CA THR A 119 -7.81 -9.18 -9.27
C THR A 119 -6.35 -9.19 -9.68
N ALA A 120 -5.55 -9.90 -8.90
CA ALA A 120 -4.17 -10.24 -9.22
C ALA A 120 -4.05 -11.75 -9.47
N SER A 121 -3.11 -12.16 -10.33
CA SER A 121 -2.82 -13.59 -10.53
C SER A 121 -2.33 -14.22 -9.21
N PRO A 122 -2.85 -15.38 -8.81
CA PRO A 122 -2.37 -16.12 -7.63
C PRO A 122 -0.87 -16.38 -7.64
N ASP A 123 -0.28 -16.56 -8.82
CA ASP A 123 1.15 -16.87 -9.01
C ASP A 123 2.08 -15.76 -8.48
N PHE A 124 1.58 -14.52 -8.39
CA PHE A 124 2.34 -13.42 -7.81
C PHE A 124 2.59 -13.57 -6.30
N PHE A 125 1.81 -14.42 -5.63
CA PHE A 125 1.88 -14.64 -4.18
C PHE A 125 2.60 -15.95 -3.81
N VAL A 126 2.97 -16.77 -4.79
CA VAL A 126 3.71 -18.02 -4.55
C VAL A 126 5.17 -17.69 -4.22
N LEU A 127 5.59 -18.08 -3.02
CA LEU A 127 6.99 -17.99 -2.59
C LEU A 127 7.81 -19.12 -3.25
N PRO A 128 9.00 -18.83 -3.79
CA PRO A 128 9.89 -19.88 -4.25
C PRO A 128 10.34 -20.77 -3.07
N PRO A 129 10.69 -22.05 -3.30
CA PRO A 129 11.16 -22.96 -2.25
C PRO A 129 12.40 -22.48 -1.49
N SER A 130 13.15 -21.52 -2.04
CA SER A 130 14.29 -20.87 -1.41
C SER A 130 13.92 -19.86 -0.32
N CYS A 131 12.64 -19.46 -0.23
CA CYS A 131 12.18 -18.55 0.82
C CYS A 131 12.00 -19.28 2.16
N PRO A 132 12.47 -18.68 3.28
CA PRO A 132 12.34 -19.23 4.63
C PRO A 132 10.93 -19.12 5.23
#